data_AF-A0A6L9Z7F5-F1
#
_entry.id   AF-A0A6L9Z7F5-F1
#
_cell.length_a   1.000
_cell.length_b   1.000
_cell.length_c   1.000
_cell.angle_alpha   90.00
_cell.angle_beta   90.00
_cell.angle_gamma   90.00
#
_symmetry.space_group_name_H-M   'P 1'
#
loop_
_entity.id
_entity.type
_entity.pdbx_description
1 polymer ?
#
loop_
_entity_poly.entity_id
_entity_poly.type
_entity_poly.pdbx_seq_one_letter_code
_entity_poly.pdbx_strand_id
1 'polypeptide(L)' 'LKRIMQGNVGRVVITHKDRLLRVSAELVFAMCEEFNTEVIIINKSSEDISLEQELVKDMMELITIFSEKLDSAKSSKM' A
#
# COMPACT_ATOMS: atom_id res chain seq x y z
N LEU A 1 4.13 1.42 11.10
CA LEU A 1 3.13 2.40 11.61
C LEU A 1 3.29 2.69 13.09
N LYS A 2 3.08 1.74 14.02
CA LYS A 2 3.20 2.04 15.48
C LYS A 2 4.48 2.78 15.89
N ARG A 3 5.64 2.39 15.35
CA ARG A 3 6.92 3.08 15.62
C ARG A 3 6.99 4.52 15.07
N ILE A 4 6.37 4.77 13.92
CA ILE A 4 6.22 6.11 13.33
C ILE A 4 5.35 6.96 14.25
N MET A 5 4.19 6.43 14.66
CA MET A 5 3.26 7.10 15.58
C MET A 5 3.81 7.33 16.99
N GLN A 6 4.90 6.65 17.35
CA GLN A 6 5.62 6.86 18.61
C GLN A 6 6.74 7.90 18.48
N GLY A 7 6.95 8.48 17.29
CA GLY A 7 8.04 9.42 17.01
C GLY A 7 9.44 8.78 16.97
N ASN A 8 9.51 7.45 16.95
CA ASN A 8 10.78 6.70 17.04
C ASN A 8 11.41 6.42 15.67
N VAL A 9 10.89 7.02 14.61
CA VAL A 9 11.33 6.77 13.23
C VAL A 9 11.59 8.13 12.58
N GLY A 10 12.85 8.43 12.29
CA GLY A 10 13.20 9.65 11.55
C GLY A 10 13.08 9.48 10.03
N ARG A 11 13.18 8.24 9.53
CA ARG A 11 13.19 7.95 8.09
C ARG A 11 12.65 6.57 7.76
N VAL A 12 11.85 6.49 6.70
CA VAL A 12 11.38 5.27 6.07
C VAL A 12 11.92 5.21 4.64
N VAL A 13 12.56 4.09 4.31
CA VAL A 13 13.09 3.84 2.97
C VAL A 13 12.20 2.82 2.29
N ILE A 14 11.62 3.19 1.15
CA ILE A 14 10.75 2.37 0.33
C ILE A 14 11.49 2.05 -0.96
N THR A 15 11.69 0.77 -1.22
CA THR A 15 12.32 0.32 -2.46
C THR A 15 11.32 0.32 -3.62
N HIS A 16 10.09 -0.16 -3.44
CA HIS A 16 9.07 -0.14 -4.49
C HIS A 16 7.75 0.45 -3.99
N LYS A 17 7.23 1.46 -4.69
CA LYS A 17 5.97 2.14 -4.35
C LYS A 17 4.76 1.19 -4.48
N ASP A 18 4.82 0.22 -5.41
CA ASP A 18 3.76 -0.72 -5.77
C ASP A 18 3.28 -1.70 -4.68
N ARG A 19 3.96 -1.77 -3.52
CA ARG A 19 3.55 -2.69 -2.44
C ARG A 19 2.62 -2.06 -1.41
N LEU A 20 2.34 -0.77 -1.55
CA LEU A 20 1.32 -0.07 -0.78
C LEU A 20 0.12 0.13 -1.71
N LEU A 21 -0.99 -0.59 -1.45
CA LEU A 21 -2.25 -0.37 -2.17
C LEU A 21 -2.55 1.14 -2.15
N ARG A 22 -2.84 1.77 -3.29
CA ARG A 22 -2.86 3.24 -3.48
C ARG A 22 -3.50 4.04 -2.32
N VAL A 23 -4.68 3.62 -1.88
CA VAL A 23 -5.41 4.22 -0.74
C VAL A 23 -4.71 4.02 0.60
N SER A 24 -4.10 2.85 0.80
CA SER A 24 -3.31 2.55 1.99
C SER A 24 -1.94 3.25 1.99
N ALA A 25 -1.39 3.55 0.82
CA ALA A 25 -0.14 4.30 0.67
C ALA A 25 -0.31 5.75 1.13
N GLU A 26 -1.38 6.41 0.66
CA GLU A 26 -1.70 7.79 1.07
C GLU A 26 -1.85 7.90 2.58
N LEU A 27 -2.57 6.97 3.22
CA LEU A 27 -2.71 6.96 4.68
C LEU A 27 -1.36 6.78 5.39
N VAL A 28 -0.50 5.89 4.89
CA VAL A 28 0.84 5.68 5.46
C VAL A 28 1.72 6.93 5.30
N PHE A 29 1.65 7.61 4.16
CA PHE A 29 2.40 8.85 3.93
C PHE A 29 1.90 10.02 4.77
N ALA A 30 0.57 10.17 4.91
CA ALA A 30 -0.01 11.15 5.82
C ALA A 30 0.44 10.93 7.26
N MET A 31 0.52 9.67 7.71
CA MET A 31 1.10 9.36 9.02
C MET A 31 2.60 9.68 9.09
N CYS A 32 3.37 9.41 8.05
CA CYS A 32 4.80 9.80 8.06
C CYS A 32 4.96 11.32 8.17
N GLU A 33 4.15 12.10 7.45
CA GLU A 33 4.15 13.55 7.50
C GLU A 33 3.79 14.08 8.90
N GLU A 34 2.68 13.61 9.47
CA GLU A 34 2.20 14.00 10.80
C GLU A 34 3.26 13.76 11.90
N PHE A 35 4.01 12.66 11.79
CA PHE A 35 5.02 12.26 12.77
C PHE A 35 6.46 12.64 12.36
N ASN A 36 6.63 13.60 11.45
CA ASN A 36 7.94 14.10 10.98
C ASN A 36 8.92 12.98 10.54
N THR A 37 8.38 11.94 9.92
CA THR A 37 9.15 10.83 9.37
C THR A 37 9.45 11.09 7.89
N GLU A 38 10.72 11.22 7.54
CA GLU A 38 11.15 11.39 6.15
C GLU A 38 10.89 10.11 5.33
N VAL A 39 10.34 10.25 4.12
CA VAL A 39 10.11 9.11 3.22
C VAL A 39 11.04 9.19 2.03
N ILE A 40 11.91 8.19 1.86
CA ILE A 40 12.81 8.06 0.71
C ILE A 40 12.36 6.90 -0.17
N ILE A 41 12.22 7.14 -1.47
CA ILE A 41 11.85 6.11 -2.45
C ILE A 41 13.05 5.88 -3.39
N ILE A 42 13.69 4.72 -3.31
CA ILE A 42 15.00 4.45 -3.95
C ILE A 42 14.86 3.84 -5.35
N ASN A 43 13.73 3.22 -5.67
CA ASN A 43 13.45 2.69 -7.00
C ASN A 43 12.13 3.31 -7.47
N LYS A 44 12.19 4.58 -7.88
CA LYS A 44 11.19 5.11 -8.82
C LYS A 44 11.43 4.37 -10.13
N SER A 45 10.97 3.13 -10.23
CA SER A 45 10.96 2.41 -11.50
C SER A 45 10.24 3.31 -12.49
N SER A 46 10.98 3.81 -13.46
CA SER A 46 10.54 4.64 -14.58
C SER A 46 9.80 3.79 -15.61
N GLU A 47 8.95 2.88 -15.14
CA GLU A 47 7.93 2.29 -15.99
C GLU A 47 6.81 3.32 -16.00
N ASP A 48 6.69 4.08 -17.08
CA ASP A 48 5.54 4.93 -17.36
C ASP A 48 4.31 4.04 -17.56
N ILE A 49 3.84 3.43 -16.46
CA ILE A 49 2.59 2.69 -16.40
C ILE A 49 1.49 3.73 -16.58
N SER A 50 0.61 3.52 -17.56
CA SER A 50 -0.49 4.45 -17.78
C SER A 50 -1.44 4.44 -16.59
N LEU A 51 -2.15 5.55 -16.37
CA LEU A 51 -3.17 5.63 -15.33
C LEU A 51 -4.18 4.47 -15.44
N GLU A 52 -4.59 4.12 -16.67
CA GLU A 52 -5.51 3.02 -16.95
C GLU A 52 -4.93 1.67 -16.52
N GLN A 53 -3.65 1.40 -16.79
CA GLN A 53 -2.99 0.17 -16.38
C GLN A 53 -2.88 0.07 -14.85
N GLU A 54 -2.56 1.18 -14.18
CA GLU A 54 -2.52 1.23 -12.71
C GLU A 54 -3.92 0.97 -12.11
N LEU A 55 -4.96 1.58 -12.68
CA LEU A 55 -6.35 1.37 -12.25
C LEU A 55 -6.83 -0.07 -12.45
N VAL A 56 -6.50 -0.70 -13.59
CA VAL A 56 -6.86 -2.10 -13.85
C VAL A 56 -6.16 -3.01 -12.85
N LYS A 57 -4.87 -2.77 -12.55
CA LYS A 57 -4.11 -3.52 -11.54
C LYS A 57 -4.76 -3.40 -10.16
N ASP A 58 -5.10 -2.18 -9.74
CA ASP A 58 -5.78 -1.92 -8.46
C ASP A 58 -7.12 -2.68 -8.36
N MET A 59 -7.91 -2.67 -9.44
CA MET A 59 -9.20 -3.38 -9.48
C MET A 59 -9.02 -4.90 -9.39
N MET A 60 -8.04 -5.46 -10.10
CA MET A 60 -7.77 -6.89 -10.06
C MET A 60 -7.34 -7.35 -8.66
N GLU A 61 -6.48 -6.59 -7.97
CA GLU A 61 -6.10 -6.90 -6.58
C GLU A 61 -7.30 -6.86 -5.63
N LEU A 62 -8.18 -5.86 -5.76
CA LEU A 62 -9.41 -5.79 -4.97
C LEU A 62 -10.31 -6.99 -5.22
N ILE A 63 -10.54 -7.37 -6.49
CA ILE A 63 -11.35 -8.53 -6.84
C ILE A 63 -10.77 -9.80 -6.22
N THR A 64 -9.45 -10.00 -6.32
CA THR A 64 -8.78 -11.18 -5.72
C THR A 64 -9.00 -11.24 -4.21
N ILE A 65 -8.79 -10.13 -3.48
CA ILE A 65 -9.02 -10.07 -2.03
C ILE A 65 -10.46 -10.41 -1.67
N PHE A 66 -11.44 -9.88 -2.41
CA PHE A 66 -12.85 -10.15 -2.14
C PHE A 66 -13.25 -11.59 -2.46
N SER A 67 -12.71 -12.16 -3.54
CA SER A 67 -12.93 -13.57 -3.89
C SER A 67 -12.39 -14.51 -2.80
N GLU A 68 -11.17 -14.27 -2.31
CA GLU A 68 -10.58 -15.06 -1.22
C GLU A 68 -11.42 -14.99 0.06
N LYS A 69 -11.93 -13.80 0.41
CA LYS A 69 -12.83 -13.62 1.56
C LYS A 69 -14.16 -14.35 1.37
N LEU A 70 -14.73 -14.29 0.16
CA LEU A 70 -15.98 -14.96 -0.16
C LEU A 70 -15.84 -16.48 -0.03
N ASP A 71 -14.74 -17.04 -0.55
CA ASP A 71 -14.51 -18.48 -0.50
C ASP A 71 -14.18 -18.97 0.91
N SER A 72 -13.43 -18.18 1.68
CA SER A 72 -13.21 -18.42 3.12
C SER A 72 -14.54 -18.44 3.89
N ALA A 73 -15.46 -17.52 3.58
CA ALA A 73 -16.78 -17.46 4.21
C ALA A 73 -17.67 -18.65 3.85
N LYS A 74 -17.55 -19.21 2.63
CA LYS A 74 -18.23 -20.44 2.23
C LYS A 74 -17.65 -21.66 2.95
N SER A 75 -16.32 -21.77 3.00
CA SER A 75 -15.63 -22.89 3.66
C SER A 75 -15.89 -22.93 5.17
N SER A 76 -16.08 -21.78 5.82
CA SER A 76 -16.39 -21.72 7.26
C SER A 76 -17.83 -22.17 7.60
N LYS A 77 -18.70 -22.35 6.61
CA LYS A 77 -20.07 -22.86 6.79
C LYS A 77 -20.20 -24.38 6.59
N MET A 78 -19.12 -25.05 6.17
CA MET A 78 -19.04 -26.52 6.05
C MET A 78 -18.43 -27.13 7.30
#